data_AF-A0A3D0IA27-F1
#
_entry.id   AF-A0A3D0IA27-F1
#
_cell.length_a   1.000
_cell.length_b   1.000
_cell.length_c   1.000
_cell.angle_alpha   90.00
_cell.angle_beta   90.00
_cell.angle_gamma   90.00
#
_symmetry.space_group_name_H-M   'P 1'
#
loop_
_entity.id
_entity.type
_entity.pdbx_description
1 polymer ?
#
loop_
_entity_poly.entity_id
_entity_poly.type
_entity_poly.pdbx_seq_one_letter_code
_entity_poly.pdbx_strand_id
1 'polypeptide(L)'
;MVTTLASQMDVAPTLLGLLRFGYTSKFFGRDILDSPQSPGRALLSTYQQLGYLKDDKLTVLSPGRRVEVFRVDPDAGKERPVPSAQNPDGIADAISYYQTASYAFLHGLVRWPDGTVQTAARR
;
A
#
# COMPACT_ATOMS: atom_id res chain seq x y z
N MET A 1 3.90 11.62 18.19
CA MET A 1 3.40 10.28 17.78
C MET A 1 3.12 10.31 16.28
N VAL A 2 3.32 9.20 15.57
CA VAL A 2 2.94 9.09 14.15
C VAL A 2 1.47 8.67 14.09
N THR A 3 0.63 9.49 13.45
CA THR A 3 -0.83 9.25 13.34
C THR A 3 -1.27 8.92 11.92
N THR A 4 -0.36 9.01 10.95
CA THR A 4 -0.64 8.72 9.54
C THR A 4 -0.91 7.23 9.33
N LEU A 5 -2.02 6.90 8.67
CA LEU A 5 -2.31 5.52 8.27
C LEU A 5 -1.22 4.99 7.31
N ALA A 6 -0.70 3.81 7.64
CA ALA A 6 0.40 3.15 6.95
C ALA A 6 0.21 1.63 6.88
N SER A 7 0.97 0.99 6.00
CA SER A 7 1.04 -0.45 5.80
C SER A 7 2.34 -1.01 6.38
N GLN A 8 2.42 -2.31 6.67
CA GLN A 8 3.67 -2.94 7.12
C GLN A 8 4.84 -2.74 6.11
N MET A 9 4.53 -2.74 4.82
CA MET A 9 5.49 -2.48 3.74
C MET A 9 6.09 -1.06 3.74
N ASP A 10 5.49 -0.11 4.47
CA ASP A 10 6.01 1.26 4.59
C ASP A 10 7.15 1.37 5.61
N VAL A 11 7.35 0.36 6.48
CA VAL A 11 8.38 0.36 7.52
C VAL A 11 9.78 0.45 6.94
N ALA A 12 10.11 -0.39 5.95
CA ALA A 12 11.46 -0.43 5.36
C ALA A 12 11.88 0.92 4.72
N PRO A 13 11.12 1.52 3.79
CA PRO A 13 11.48 2.82 3.23
C PRO A 13 11.53 3.93 4.28
N THR A 14 10.63 3.92 5.27
CA THR A 14 10.64 4.90 6.37
C THR A 14 11.92 4.81 7.22
N LEU A 15 12.35 3.60 7.59
CA LEU A 15 13.58 3.41 8.36
C LEU A 15 14.83 3.85 7.57
N LEU A 16 14.88 3.56 6.27
CA LEU A 16 15.99 3.99 5.42
C LEU A 16 16.05 5.51 5.27
N GLY A 17 14.89 6.17 5.13
CA GLY A 17 14.78 7.63 5.11
C GLY A 17 15.22 8.27 6.43
N LEU A 18 14.77 7.74 7.56
CA LEU A 18 15.21 8.17 8.91
C LEU A 18 16.73 8.12 9.09
N LEU A 19 17.35 7.05 8.60
CA LEU A 19 18.79 6.85 8.68
C LEU A 19 19.57 7.63 7.60
N ARG A 20 18.86 8.37 6.73
CA ARG A 20 19.42 9.16 5.61
C ARG A 20 20.24 8.33 4.64
N PHE A 21 19.91 7.06 4.45
CA PHE A 21 20.55 6.23 3.43
C PHE A 21 20.07 6.63 2.04
N GLY A 22 21.01 6.80 1.10
CA GLY A 22 20.68 6.81 -0.32
C GLY A 22 20.37 5.39 -0.79
N TYR A 23 19.25 5.19 -1.47
CA TYR A 23 18.90 3.90 -2.05
C TYR A 23 18.18 4.07 -3.39
N THR A 24 18.43 3.13 -4.30
CA THR A 24 17.53 2.91 -5.44
C THR A 24 16.39 2.04 -4.94
N SER A 25 15.14 2.47 -5.13
CA SER A 25 13.99 1.74 -4.59
C SER A 25 13.27 0.92 -5.65
N LYS A 26 12.86 -0.28 -5.24
CA LYS A 26 11.76 -1.04 -5.84
C LYS A 26 10.65 -1.32 -4.80
N PHE A 27 10.70 -0.64 -3.64
CA PHE A 27 9.66 -0.78 -2.63
C PHE A 27 8.35 -0.20 -3.16
N PHE A 28 7.26 -0.92 -2.90
CA PHE A 28 5.91 -0.41 -3.12
C PHE A 28 5.43 0.45 -1.93
N GLY A 29 6.11 0.32 -0.78
CA GLY A 29 5.85 1.13 0.40
C GLY A 29 6.47 2.51 0.25
N ARG A 30 6.05 3.44 1.10
CA ARG A 30 6.52 4.83 1.12
C ARG A 30 7.15 5.18 2.46
N ASP A 31 8.05 6.15 2.44
CA ASP A 31 8.49 6.82 3.66
C ASP A 31 7.33 7.69 4.19
N ILE A 32 6.79 7.33 5.35
CA ILE A 32 5.64 8.03 5.95
C ILE A 32 6.02 9.30 6.71
N LEU A 33 7.32 9.54 6.93
CA LEU A 33 7.83 10.71 7.65
C LEU A 33 8.24 11.83 6.70
N ASP A 34 8.62 11.49 5.46
CA ASP A 34 8.97 12.47 4.41
C ASP A 34 7.74 12.98 3.64
N SER A 35 6.58 12.35 3.81
CA SER A 35 5.32 12.72 3.13
C SER A 35 4.17 13.08 4.09
N PRO A 36 4.34 14.02 5.02
CA PRO A 36 3.32 14.36 6.02
C PRO A 36 2.02 14.92 5.41
N GLN A 37 2.05 15.41 4.17
CA GLN A 37 0.88 15.95 3.46
C GLN A 37 0.18 14.91 2.58
N SER A 38 0.76 13.71 2.37
CA SER A 38 0.13 12.67 1.57
C SER A 38 -0.92 11.95 2.42
N PRO A 39 -2.17 11.79 1.93
CA PRO A 39 -3.18 11.07 2.68
C PRO A 39 -2.69 9.66 3.05
N GLY A 40 -2.95 9.27 4.28
CA GLY A 40 -2.65 7.95 4.83
C GLY A 40 -3.33 6.84 4.01
N ARG A 41 -2.65 5.70 3.83
CA ARG A 41 -3.23 4.53 3.17
C ARG A 41 -2.64 3.26 3.77
N ALA A 42 -3.45 2.21 3.85
CA ALA A 42 -2.99 0.87 4.17
C ALA A 42 -3.36 -0.12 3.06
N LEU A 43 -2.38 -0.88 2.57
CA LEU A 43 -2.60 -2.11 1.81
C LEU A 43 -2.56 -3.29 2.77
N LEU A 44 -3.51 -4.20 2.62
CA LEU A 44 -3.63 -5.42 3.40
C LEU A 44 -4.01 -6.58 2.48
N SER A 45 -3.45 -7.76 2.69
CA SER A 45 -3.74 -8.92 1.85
C SER A 45 -3.86 -10.16 2.71
N THR A 46 -4.84 -10.99 2.41
CA THR A 46 -4.93 -12.37 2.88
C THR A 46 -4.65 -13.31 1.70
N TYR A 47 -4.83 -14.62 1.91
CA TYR A 47 -4.74 -15.60 0.82
C TYR A 47 -5.82 -15.37 -0.25
N GLN A 48 -7.00 -14.89 0.12
CA GLN A 48 -8.15 -14.79 -0.78
C GLN A 48 -8.58 -13.36 -1.08
N GLN A 49 -8.20 -12.39 -0.26
CA GLN A 49 -8.74 -11.04 -0.34
C GLN A 49 -7.63 -10.00 -0.32
N LEU A 50 -7.83 -8.95 -1.11
CA LEU A 50 -6.93 -7.81 -1.25
C LEU A 50 -7.66 -6.56 -0.76
N GLY A 51 -7.08 -5.85 0.20
CA GLY A 51 -7.69 -4.75 0.91
C GLY A 51 -6.94 -3.43 0.73
N TYR A 52 -7.67 -2.36 0.49
CA TYR A 52 -7.14 -1.00 0.40
C TYR A 52 -7.94 -0.07 1.30
N LEU A 53 -7.31 0.42 2.36
CA LEU A 53 -7.90 1.36 3.31
C LEU A 53 -7.34 2.77 3.07
N LYS A 54 -8.25 3.70 2.79
CA LYS A 54 -7.99 5.14 2.64
C LYS A 54 -9.31 5.87 2.91
N ASP A 55 -9.28 7.08 3.47
CA ASP A 55 -10.53 7.85 3.43
C ASP A 55 -11.57 7.45 4.47
N ASP A 56 -11.26 6.60 5.47
CA ASP A 56 -12.21 5.80 6.28
C ASP A 56 -12.83 4.57 5.59
N LYS A 57 -12.49 4.31 4.32
CA LYS A 57 -13.09 3.24 3.53
C LYS A 57 -12.11 2.13 3.24
N LEU A 58 -12.50 0.90 3.59
CA LEU A 58 -11.83 -0.31 3.19
C LEU A 58 -12.49 -0.87 1.93
N THR A 59 -11.78 -0.84 0.80
CA THR A 59 -12.13 -1.58 -0.41
C THR A 59 -11.55 -2.99 -0.32
N VAL A 60 -12.37 -4.02 -0.47
CA VAL A 60 -11.97 -5.43 -0.52
C VAL A 60 -12.23 -5.99 -1.91
N LEU A 61 -11.18 -6.48 -2.56
CA LEU A 61 -11.23 -7.21 -3.82
C LEU A 61 -11.15 -8.71 -3.53
N SER A 62 -12.08 -9.48 -4.10
CA SER A 62 -12.15 -10.94 -3.95
C SER A 62 -12.25 -11.64 -5.32
N PRO A 63 -11.97 -12.96 -5.39
CA PRO A 63 -12.12 -13.75 -6.62
C PRO A 63 -13.50 -13.59 -7.26
N GLY A 64 -13.56 -13.75 -8.59
CA GLY A 64 -14.79 -13.57 -9.35
C GLY A 64 -15.17 -12.11 -9.57
N ARG A 65 -14.21 -11.17 -9.53
CA ARG A 65 -14.42 -9.72 -9.71
C ARG A 65 -15.40 -9.12 -8.68
N ARG A 66 -15.46 -9.70 -7.48
CA ARG A 66 -16.28 -9.18 -6.40
C ARG A 66 -15.56 -8.02 -5.71
N VAL A 67 -16.29 -6.94 -5.51
CA VAL A 67 -15.82 -5.73 -4.83
C VAL A 67 -16.79 -5.41 -3.71
N GLU A 68 -16.25 -5.31 -2.50
CA GLU A 68 -16.98 -4.90 -1.30
C GLU A 68 -16.31 -3.66 -0.74
N VAL A 69 -17.12 -2.74 -0.20
CA VAL A 69 -16.60 -1.53 0.43
C VAL A 69 -17.21 -1.41 1.81
N PHE A 70 -16.36 -1.15 2.80
CA PHE A 70 -16.76 -0.94 4.17
C PHE A 70 -16.31 0.45 4.62
N ARG A 71 -17.14 1.15 5.39
CA ARG A 71 -16.66 2.27 6.20
C ARG A 71 -16.17 1.73 7.53
N VAL A 72 -14.94 2.06 7.88
CA VAL A 72 -14.25 1.66 9.10
C VAL A 72 -14.33 2.80 10.11
N ASP A 73 -14.80 2.48 11.31
CA ASP A 73 -14.69 3.34 12.48
C ASP A 73 -13.44 2.88 13.29
N PRO A 74 -12.33 3.65 13.22
CA PRO A 74 -11.08 3.25 13.86
C PRO A 74 -11.16 3.26 15.39
N ASP A 75 -12.04 4.08 15.97
CA ASP A 75 -12.18 4.19 17.42
C ASP A 75 -13.07 3.08 17.98
N ALA A 76 -14.08 2.66 17.22
CA ALA A 76 -15.00 1.60 17.62
C ALA A 76 -14.50 0.18 17.24
N GLY A 77 -13.49 0.07 16.36
CA GLY A 77 -13.03 -1.20 15.81
C GLY A 77 -14.12 -1.94 15.03
N LYS A 78 -15.03 -1.18 14.41
CA LYS A 78 -16.19 -1.71 13.69
C LYS A 78 -16.16 -1.25 12.25
N GLU A 79 -16.70 -2.10 11.39
CA GLU A 79 -16.89 -1.80 9.99
C GLU A 79 -18.36 -1.99 9.60
N ARG A 80 -18.82 -1.19 8.65
CA ARG A 80 -20.16 -1.33 8.08
C ARG A 80 -20.10 -1.34 6.57
N PRO A 81 -20.83 -2.23 5.89
CA PRO A 81 -20.87 -2.24 4.44
C PRO A 81 -21.46 -0.93 3.92
N VAL A 82 -20.92 -0.46 2.81
CA VAL A 82 -21.45 0.67 2.04
C VAL A 82 -21.53 0.28 0.56
N PRO A 83 -22.46 0.86 -0.22
CA PRO A 83 -22.52 0.61 -1.65
C PRO A 83 -21.17 0.92 -2.32
N SER A 84 -20.66 0.00 -3.13
CA SER A 84 -19.37 0.15 -3.84
C SER A 84 -19.32 1.40 -4.72
N ALA A 85 -20.45 1.82 -5.28
CA ALA A 85 -20.61 3.07 -6.02
C ALA A 85 -20.23 4.33 -5.22
N GLN A 86 -20.12 4.25 -3.88
CA GLN A 86 -19.69 5.36 -3.03
C GLN A 86 -18.15 5.44 -2.86
N ASN A 87 -17.38 4.57 -3.51
CA ASN A 87 -15.92 4.59 -3.47
C ASN A 87 -15.24 4.23 -4.81
N PRO A 88 -15.65 4.81 -5.95
CA PRO A 88 -15.11 4.44 -7.26
C PRO A 88 -13.59 4.63 -7.35
N ASP A 89 -13.07 5.73 -6.81
CA ASP A 89 -11.63 6.03 -6.82
C ASP A 89 -10.85 5.03 -5.96
N GLY A 90 -11.34 4.71 -4.76
CA GLY A 90 -10.71 3.71 -3.90
C GLY A 90 -10.73 2.30 -4.51
N ILE A 91 -11.71 1.99 -5.38
CA ILE A 91 -11.73 0.74 -6.15
C ILE A 91 -10.69 0.77 -7.27
N ALA A 92 -10.61 1.87 -8.02
CA ALA A 92 -9.60 2.05 -9.05
C ALA A 92 -8.17 2.00 -8.47
N ASP A 93 -7.95 2.66 -7.33
CA ASP A 93 -6.68 2.64 -6.60
C ASP A 93 -6.33 1.22 -6.14
N ALA A 94 -7.26 0.50 -5.51
CA ALA A 94 -7.05 -0.87 -5.07
C ALA A 94 -6.64 -1.77 -6.25
N ILE A 95 -7.41 -1.74 -7.35
CA ILE A 95 -7.11 -2.53 -8.55
C ILE A 95 -5.73 -2.15 -9.09
N SER A 96 -5.43 -0.86 -9.21
CA SER A 96 -4.14 -0.37 -9.71
C SER A 96 -2.98 -0.89 -8.87
N TYR A 97 -3.02 -0.75 -7.54
CA TYR A 97 -1.95 -1.23 -6.66
C TYR A 97 -1.68 -2.73 -6.85
N TYR A 98 -2.72 -3.55 -6.78
CA TYR A 98 -2.53 -5.00 -6.82
C TYR A 98 -2.21 -5.53 -8.21
N GLN A 99 -2.83 -4.99 -9.27
CA GLN A 99 -2.53 -5.39 -10.64
C GLN A 99 -1.15 -4.93 -11.07
N THR A 100 -0.72 -3.72 -10.70
CA THR A 100 0.65 -3.27 -10.98
C THR A 100 1.67 -4.11 -10.22
N ALA A 101 1.43 -4.47 -8.96
CA ALA A 101 2.32 -5.35 -8.21
C ALA A 101 2.42 -6.74 -8.87
N SER A 102 1.30 -7.33 -9.26
CA SER A 102 1.26 -8.62 -9.97
C SER A 102 1.99 -8.54 -11.32
N TYR A 103 1.70 -7.51 -12.12
CA TYR A 103 2.35 -7.28 -13.40
C TYR A 103 3.86 -7.15 -13.26
N ALA A 104 4.31 -6.30 -12.32
CA ALA A 104 5.72 -6.06 -12.08
C ALA A 104 6.46 -7.32 -11.60
N PHE A 105 5.78 -8.17 -10.82
CA PHE A 105 6.33 -9.46 -10.41
C PHE A 105 6.45 -10.45 -11.58
N LEU A 106 5.36 -10.65 -12.33
CA LEU A 106 5.31 -11.61 -13.44
C LEU A 106 6.26 -11.26 -14.59
N HIS A 107 6.51 -9.97 -14.81
CA HIS A 107 7.42 -9.47 -15.85
C HIS A 107 8.83 -9.20 -15.34
N GLY A 108 9.16 -9.59 -14.10
CA GLY A 108 10.49 -9.45 -13.53
C GLY A 108 10.93 -8.01 -13.25
N LEU A 109 10.03 -7.02 -13.30
CA LEU A 109 10.34 -5.60 -13.09
C LEU A 109 10.78 -5.30 -11.64
N VAL A 110 10.39 -6.16 -10.70
CA VAL A 110 10.83 -6.09 -9.29
C VAL A 110 12.19 -6.77 -9.03
N ARG A 111 12.79 -7.43 -10.04
CA ARG A 111 14.12 -8.05 -9.91
C ARG A 111 15.22 -7.00 -10.05
N TRP A 112 16.30 -7.18 -9.31
CA TRP A 112 17.54 -6.44 -9.54
C TRP A 112 18.30 -7.02 -10.74
N PRO A 113 18.89 -6.19 -11.61
CA PRO A 113 19.60 -6.66 -12.81
C PRO A 113 20.68 -7.72 -12.53
N ASP A 114 21.37 -7.61 -11.39
CA ASP A 114 22.53 -8.43 -11.07
C ASP A 114 22.27 -9.40 -9.89
N GLY A 115 21.01 -9.49 -9.44
CA GLY A 115 20.63 -10.26 -8.23
C GLY A 115 21.11 -9.65 -6.90
N THR A 116 21.89 -8.56 -6.92
CA THR A 116 22.37 -7.85 -5.74
C THR A 116 21.49 -6.62 -5.44
N VAL A 117 21.21 -6.40 -4.15
CA VAL A 117 20.57 -5.17 -3.68
C VAL A 117 21.58 -4.04 -3.83
N GLN A 118 21.32 -3.09 -4.75
CA GLN A 118 22.17 -1.91 -4.90
C GLN A 118 21.95 -0.96 -3.73
N THR A 119 22.83 -1.04 -2.73
CA THR A 119 22.99 0.02 -1.74
C THR A 119 23.82 1.13 -2.38
N ALA A 120 23.26 2.34 -2.47
CA ALA A 120 24.06 3.49 -2.86
C ALA A 120 24.92 3.88 -1.66
N ALA A 121 26.08 3.25 -1.51
CA ALA A 121 27.14 3.77 -0.66
C ALA A 121 27.51 5.17 -1.19
N ARG A 122 27.18 6.23 -0.45
CA ARG A 122 27.70 7.56 -0.78
C ARG A 122 29.05 7.77 -0.09
N ARG A 123 29.95 8.31 -0.92
CA ARG A 123 31.20 8.98 -0.58
C ARG A 123 30.98 10.09 0.45
#